data_AF-A0A2E8IXN0-F1
#
_entry.id   AF-A0A2E8IXN0-F1
#
_cell.length_a   1.000
_cell.length_b   1.000
_cell.length_c   1.000
_cell.angle_alpha   90.00
_cell.angle_beta   90.00
_cell.angle_gamma   90.00
#
_symmetry.space_group_name_H-M   'P 1'
#
loop_
_entity.id
_entity.type
_entity.pdbx_description
1 polymer ?
#
loop_
_entity_poly.entity_id
_entity_poly.type
_entity_poly.pdbx_seq_one_letter_code
_entity_poly.pdbx_strand_id
1 'polypeptide(L)'
;MHLCPECNISVDPEWTICPTCSILLEQTGEPTRKPVPEDERYASNLAWFYHLIPVLTGLIALVIGDHLVTDNNPLLRTIFPPFCLIVGGWIGLILLGVIASYHSQP
;
A
#
# COMPACT_ATOMS: atom_id res chain seq x y z
N MET A 1 26.10 21.48 -21.85
CA MET A 1 25.09 21.32 -20.79
C MET A 1 24.58 19.89 -20.88
N HIS A 2 24.75 19.10 -19.83
CA HIS A 2 24.18 17.75 -19.75
C HIS A 2 22.81 17.83 -19.08
N LEU A 3 21.86 17.02 -19.55
CA LEU A 3 20.55 16.87 -18.94
C LEU A 3 20.52 15.56 -18.15
N CYS A 4 19.85 15.55 -17.00
CA CYS A 4 19.59 14.31 -16.27
C CYS A 4 18.58 13.45 -17.06
N PRO A 5 18.85 12.15 -17.32
CA PRO A 5 17.96 11.30 -18.10
C PRO A 5 16.61 11.03 -17.42
N GLU A 6 16.51 11.19 -16.10
CA GLU A 6 15.30 10.85 -15.34
C GLU A 6 14.36 12.06 -15.16
N CYS A 7 14.89 13.19 -14.74
CA CYS A 7 14.08 14.39 -14.42
C CYS A 7 14.24 15.53 -15.43
N ASN A 8 15.06 15.34 -16.46
CA ASN A 8 15.25 16.26 -17.58
C ASN A 8 15.66 17.70 -17.20
N ILE A 9 16.38 17.85 -16.09
CA ILE A 9 16.96 19.13 -15.66
C ILE A 9 18.40 19.28 -16.14
N SER A 10 18.86 20.52 -16.28
CA SER A 10 20.29 20.82 -16.52
C SER A 10 21.13 20.47 -15.30
N VAL A 11 22.17 19.68 -15.50
CA VAL A 11 23.15 19.29 -14.47
C VAL A 11 24.56 19.71 -14.87
N ASP A 12 25.39 19.96 -13.87
CA ASP A 12 26.81 20.24 -14.07
C ASP A 12 27.56 18.94 -14.49
N PRO A 13 28.45 18.99 -15.49
CA PRO A 13 29.22 17.82 -15.91
C PRO A 13 30.16 17.26 -14.83
N GLU A 14 30.52 18.02 -13.78
CA GLU A 14 31.33 17.52 -12.66
C GLU A 14 30.50 16.76 -11.61
N TRP A 15 29.17 16.74 -11.74
CA TRP A 15 28.30 16.06 -10.78
C TRP A 15 28.12 14.58 -11.10
N THR A 16 28.30 13.75 -10.07
CA THR A 16 28.08 12.30 -10.15
C THR A 16 26.66 11.90 -9.76
N ILE A 17 25.92 12.76 -9.04
CA ILE A 17 24.55 12.51 -8.56
C ILE A 17 23.67 13.71 -8.90
N CYS A 18 22.46 13.46 -9.41
CA CYS A 18 21.48 14.50 -9.67
C CYS A 18 20.89 15.06 -8.35
N PRO A 19 20.91 16.38 -8.09
CA PRO A 19 20.41 16.94 -6.83
C PRO A 19 18.88 16.89 -6.69
N THR A 20 18.14 16.72 -7.79
CA THR A 20 16.67 16.76 -7.77
C THR A 20 16.06 15.37 -7.61
N CYS A 21 16.57 14.37 -8.32
CA CYS A 21 16.02 13.02 -8.31
C CYS A 21 16.97 11.97 -7.72
N SER A 22 18.15 12.37 -7.25
CA SER A 22 19.14 11.51 -6.58
C SER A 22 19.68 10.33 -7.40
N ILE A 23 19.48 10.32 -8.72
CA ILE A 23 20.06 9.29 -9.58
C ILE A 23 21.56 9.53 -9.79
N LEU A 24 22.30 8.45 -10.02
CA LEU A 24 23.70 8.52 -10.46
C LEU A 24 23.76 8.96 -11.94
N LEU A 25 24.54 9.99 -12.25
CA LEU A 25 24.68 10.56 -13.60
C LEU A 25 25.70 9.80 -14.46
N GLU A 26 26.73 9.22 -13.83
CA GLU A 26 27.64 8.26 -14.46
C GLU A 26 27.09 6.84 -14.30
N GLN A 27 26.35 6.38 -15.32
CA GLN A 27 25.99 4.96 -15.46
C GLN A 27 27.09 4.22 -16.23
N THR A 28 28.31 4.15 -15.68
CA THR A 28 29.40 3.29 -16.19
C THR A 28 29.31 1.84 -15.69
N GLY A 29 28.19 1.48 -15.07
CA GLY A 29 27.88 0.12 -14.64
C GLY A 29 26.43 -0.21 -14.90
N GLU A 30 26.21 -1.49 -15.21
CA GLU A 30 24.91 -2.15 -15.37
C GLU A 30 23.92 -1.68 -14.27
N PRO A 31 22.63 -1.44 -14.58
CA PRO A 31 21.67 -0.89 -13.63
C PRO A 31 21.66 -1.68 -12.32
N THR A 32 22.18 -1.07 -11.26
CA THR A 32 22.31 -1.69 -9.93
C THR A 32 20.98 -1.86 -9.21
N ARG A 33 19.89 -1.31 -9.75
CA ARG A 33 18.56 -1.51 -9.22
C ARG A 33 18.07 -2.89 -9.64
N LYS A 34 18.37 -3.90 -8.82
CA LYS A 34 17.68 -5.19 -8.90
C LYS A 34 16.18 -4.89 -8.90
N PRO A 35 15.41 -5.29 -9.93
CA PRO A 35 13.97 -5.12 -9.91
C PRO A 35 13.46 -5.85 -8.68
N VAL A 36 12.95 -5.09 -7.69
CA VAL A 36 12.25 -5.65 -6.54
C VAL A 36 11.06 -6.41 -7.12
N PRO A 37 10.97 -7.72 -6.88
CA PRO A 37 9.87 -8.55 -7.37
C PRO A 37 8.52 -7.89 -7.04
N GLU A 38 7.56 -7.90 -7.97
CA GLU A 38 6.27 -7.22 -7.77
C GLU A 38 5.50 -7.78 -6.56
N ASP A 39 5.71 -9.05 -6.24
CA ASP A 39 5.18 -9.75 -5.06
C ASP A 39 5.70 -9.17 -3.73
N GLU A 40 6.88 -8.54 -3.71
CA GLU A 40 7.39 -7.84 -2.52
C GLU A 40 6.77 -6.45 -2.32
N ARG A 41 6.09 -5.88 -3.34
CA ARG A 41 5.41 -4.57 -3.27
C ARG A 41 3.92 -4.69 -3.00
N TYR A 42 3.57 -5.50 -2.01
CA TYR A 42 2.19 -5.61 -1.53
C TYR A 42 1.62 -4.21 -1.23
N ALA A 43 0.50 -3.88 -1.88
CA ALA A 43 -0.24 -2.61 -1.78
C ALA A 43 0.47 -1.32 -2.27
N SER A 44 1.79 -1.33 -2.50
CA SER A 44 2.54 -0.11 -2.87
C SER A 44 2.31 0.34 -4.32
N ASN A 45 1.71 -0.52 -5.16
CA ASN A 45 1.39 -0.23 -6.56
C ASN A 45 -0.06 0.26 -6.76
N LEU A 46 -0.87 0.34 -5.69
CA LEU A 46 -2.29 0.72 -5.80
C LEU A 46 -2.49 2.17 -5.38
N ALA A 47 -3.47 2.82 -6.02
CA ALA A 47 -3.87 4.17 -5.64
C ALA A 47 -4.26 4.25 -4.17
N TRP A 48 -3.93 5.37 -3.53
CA TRP A 48 -4.04 5.55 -2.08
C TRP A 48 -5.43 5.18 -1.52
N PHE A 49 -6.51 5.48 -2.25
CA PHE A 49 -7.87 5.21 -1.79
C PHE A 49 -8.18 3.72 -1.56
N TYR A 50 -7.48 2.78 -2.21
CA TYR A 50 -7.64 1.35 -1.94
C TYR A 50 -7.26 0.96 -0.50
N HIS A 51 -6.40 1.73 0.15
CA HIS A 51 -5.98 1.50 1.53
C HIS A 51 -7.07 1.82 2.56
N LEU A 52 -8.20 2.43 2.12
CA LEU A 52 -9.39 2.58 2.96
C LEU A 52 -10.18 1.27 3.08
N ILE A 53 -9.94 0.27 2.24
CA ILE A 53 -10.71 -0.99 2.25
C ILE A 53 -10.66 -1.70 3.62
N PRO A 54 -9.50 -1.93 4.26
CA PRO A 54 -9.44 -2.53 5.60
C PRO A 54 -10.19 -1.71 6.66
N VAL A 55 -10.15 -0.39 6.56
CA VAL A 55 -10.83 0.51 7.50
C VAL A 55 -12.35 0.41 7.32
N LEU A 56 -12.84 0.51 6.08
CA LEU A 56 -14.26 0.45 5.78
C LEU A 56 -14.86 -0.92 6.11
N THR A 57 -14.18 -2.00 5.72
CA THR A 57 -14.61 -3.37 6.04
C THR A 57 -14.63 -3.63 7.56
N GLY A 58 -13.63 -3.14 8.30
CA GLY A 58 -13.60 -3.20 9.75
C GLY A 58 -14.74 -2.42 10.42
N LEU A 59 -15.03 -1.19 9.96
CA LEU A 59 -16.13 -0.37 10.49
C LEU A 59 -17.50 -0.98 10.19
N ILE A 60 -17.71 -1.51 8.98
CA ILE A 60 -18.94 -2.21 8.61
C ILE A 60 -19.12 -3.43 9.51
N ALA A 61 -18.08 -4.24 9.69
CA ALA A 61 -18.14 -5.42 10.55
C ALA A 61 -18.40 -5.05 12.03
N LEU A 62 -17.83 -3.95 12.52
CA LEU A 62 -18.11 -3.43 13.86
C LEU A 62 -19.60 -3.10 14.04
N VAL A 63 -20.18 -2.33 13.13
CA VAL A 63 -21.59 -1.91 13.20
C VAL A 63 -22.52 -3.12 13.14
N ILE A 64 -22.23 -4.07 12.24
CA ILE A 64 -22.99 -5.33 12.15
C ILE A 64 -22.86 -6.14 13.45
N GLY A 65 -21.64 -6.25 13.99
CA GLY A 65 -21.38 -6.97 15.24
C GLY A 65 -22.12 -6.37 16.44
N ASP A 66 -22.13 -5.04 16.54
CA ASP A 66 -22.86 -4.31 17.58
C ASP A 66 -24.38 -4.53 17.49
N HIS A 67 -24.93 -4.46 16.27
CA HIS A 67 -26.35 -4.71 16.03
C HIS A 67 -26.75 -6.17 16.28
N LEU A 68 -25.87 -7.14 15.98
CA LEU A 68 -26.14 -8.56 16.24
C LEU A 68 -26.18 -8.90 17.72
N VAL A 69 -25.52 -8.10 18.57
CA VAL A 69 -25.37 -8.39 20.00
C VAL A 69 -26.25 -7.53 20.90
N THR A 70 -27.06 -6.65 20.33
CA THR A 70 -27.85 -5.65 21.08
C THR A 70 -28.84 -6.25 22.08
N ASP A 71 -29.29 -7.50 21.90
CA ASP A 71 -30.21 -8.18 22.82
C ASP A 71 -29.53 -9.23 23.72
N ASN A 72 -28.21 -9.40 23.60
CA ASN A 72 -27.46 -10.43 24.32
C ASN A 72 -26.91 -9.95 25.67
N ASN A 73 -26.29 -10.87 26.41
CA ASN A 73 -25.66 -10.63 27.71
C ASN A 73 -24.54 -9.56 27.64
N PRO A 74 -24.28 -8.81 28.74
CA PRO A 74 -23.34 -7.68 28.75
C PRO A 74 -21.90 -8.05 28.42
N LEU A 75 -21.48 -9.27 28.77
CA LEU A 75 -20.16 -9.79 28.39
C LEU A 75 -20.01 -9.89 26.87
N LEU A 76 -21.03 -10.43 26.18
CA LEU A 76 -20.99 -10.59 24.73
C LEU A 76 -21.00 -9.23 24.01
N ARG A 77 -21.77 -8.25 24.51
CA ARG A 77 -21.77 -6.88 23.98
C ARG A 77 -20.41 -6.18 24.06
N THR A 78 -19.57 -6.58 25.02
CA THR A 78 -18.26 -5.97 25.22
C THR A 78 -17.20 -6.60 24.32
N ILE A 79 -17.26 -7.92 24.08
CA ILE A 79 -16.21 -8.66 23.38
C ILE A 79 -16.50 -8.83 21.88
N PHE A 80 -17.77 -9.01 21.53
CA PHE A 80 -18.14 -9.36 20.16
C PHE A 80 -17.91 -8.22 19.15
N PRO A 81 -18.28 -6.96 19.42
CA PRO A 81 -18.01 -5.87 18.47
C PRO A 81 -16.52 -5.64 18.16
N PRO A 82 -15.58 -5.56 19.13
CA PRO A 82 -14.16 -5.40 18.81
C PRO A 82 -13.58 -6.64 18.10
N PHE A 83 -14.09 -7.85 18.39
CA PHE A 83 -13.71 -9.05 17.63
C PHE A 83 -14.14 -8.92 16.15
N CYS A 84 -15.37 -8.50 15.89
CA CYS A 84 -15.86 -8.26 14.53
C CYS A 84 -15.03 -7.20 13.79
N LEU A 85 -14.58 -6.13 14.46
CA LEU A 85 -13.70 -5.12 13.86
C LEU A 85 -12.39 -5.73 13.39
N ILE A 86 -11.73 -6.53 14.24
CA ILE A 86 -10.43 -7.15 13.91
C ILE A 86 -10.59 -8.11 12.73
N VAL A 87 -11.61 -8.97 12.77
CA VAL A 87 -11.89 -9.93 11.69
C VAL A 87 -12.26 -9.22 10.40
N GLY A 88 -13.10 -8.18 10.47
CA GLY A 88 -13.49 -7.36 9.32
C GLY A 88 -12.29 -6.66 8.67
N GLY A 89 -11.42 -6.05 9.47
CA GLY A 89 -10.20 -5.42 8.95
C GLY A 89 -9.24 -6.43 8.30
N TRP A 90 -9.10 -7.63 8.88
CA TRP A 90 -8.31 -8.71 8.29
C TRP A 90 -8.87 -9.19 6.94
N ILE A 91 -10.20 -9.34 6.84
CA ILE A 91 -10.87 -9.65 5.56
C ILE A 91 -10.60 -8.53 4.54
N GLY A 92 -10.63 -7.27 4.96
CA GLY A 92 -10.30 -6.14 4.09
C GLY A 92 -8.86 -6.16 3.56
N LEU A 93 -7.89 -6.64 4.35
CA LEU A 93 -6.51 -6.84 3.88
C LEU A 93 -6.44 -7.96 2.83
N ILE A 94 -7.12 -9.08 3.06
CA ILE A 94 -7.21 -10.15 2.05
C ILE A 94 -7.80 -9.62 0.75
N LEU A 95 -8.89 -8.86 0.84
CA LEU A 95 -9.54 -8.25 -0.32
C LEU A 95 -8.60 -7.29 -1.06
N LEU A 96 -7.84 -6.47 -0.34
CA LEU A 96 -6.84 -5.58 -0.92
C LEU A 96 -5.75 -6.38 -1.67
N GLY A 97 -5.30 -7.51 -1.11
CA GLY A 97 -4.34 -8.41 -1.77
C GLY A 97 -4.89 -9.01 -3.06
N VAL A 98 -6.16 -9.40 -3.07
CA VAL A 98 -6.86 -9.91 -4.27
C VAL A 98 -7.01 -8.82 -5.33
N ILE A 99 -7.41 -7.61 -4.95
CA ILE A 99 -7.53 -6.49 -5.89
C ILE A 99 -6.15 -6.15 -6.48
N ALA A 100 -5.10 -6.18 -5.66
CA ALA A 100 -3.75 -5.92 -6.10
C ALA A 100 -3.27 -6.95 -7.14
N SER A 101 -3.61 -8.23 -6.97
CA SER A 101 -3.22 -9.29 -7.92
C SER A 101 -3.98 -9.23 -9.25
N TYR A 102 -5.20 -8.68 -9.27
CA TYR A 102 -5.92 -8.43 -10.52
C TYR A 102 -5.36 -7.22 -11.27
N HIS A 103 -4.99 -6.15 -10.57
CA HIS A 103 -4.46 -4.95 -11.21
C HIS A 103 -3.06 -5.17 -11.82
N SER A 104 -2.30 -6.17 -11.35
CA SER A 104 -1.01 -6.54 -11.92
C SER A 104 -1.10 -7.41 -13.20
N GLN A 105 -2.29 -7.84 -13.61
CA GLN A 105 -2.45 -8.61 -14.85
C GLN A 105 -2.69 -7.64 -16.04
N PRO A 106 -1.87 -7.71 -17.11
CA PRO A 106 -1.97 -6.82 -18.27
C PRO A 106 -3.23 -7.03 -19.11
#